data_AF-A0A7V9F3W8-F1
#
_entry.id   AF-A0A7V9F3W8-F1
#
_cell.length_a   1.000
_cell.length_b   1.000
_cell.length_c   1.000
_cell.angle_alpha   90.00
_cell.angle_beta   90.00
_cell.angle_gamma   90.00
#
_symmetry.space_group_name_H-M   'P 1'
#
loop_
_entity.id
_entity.type
_entity.pdbx_description
1 polymer ?
#
loop_
_entity_poly.entity_id
_entity_poly.type
_entity_poly.pdbx_seq_one_letter_code
_entity_poly.pdbx_strand_id
1 'polypeptide(L)' 'MLEPRVSRLVLSGRGHGTALLSSAADRTQRAQVSVAGNDSARVMSYDMKGRLVRVDSSDAETVEVIVLARGFTLVRR' A
#
# COMPACT_ATOMS: atom_id res chain seq x y z
N MET A 1 -1.06 10.05 22.56
CA MET A 1 -1.48 8.86 21.78
C MET A 1 -0.31 8.42 20.92
N LEU A 2 0.05 7.14 20.92
CA LEU A 2 1.12 6.59 20.08
C LEU A 2 0.49 6.06 18.78
N GLU A 3 0.98 6.46 17.62
CA GLU A 3 0.55 5.93 16.32
C GLU A 3 1.75 5.33 15.55
N PRO A 4 1.58 4.21 14.83
CA PRO A 4 2.61 3.69 13.94
C PRO A 4 2.97 4.68 12.84
N ARG A 5 4.23 4.68 12.40
CA ARG A 5 4.64 5.45 11.21
C ARG A 5 3.86 5.03 9.96
N VAL A 6 3.61 3.72 9.84
CA VAL A 6 2.79 3.13 8.78
C VAL A 6 1.87 2.07 9.39
N SER A 7 0.56 2.26 9.22
CA SER A 7 -0.47 1.27 9.55
C SER A 7 -0.84 0.47 8.31
N ARG A 8 -1.17 -0.81 8.49
CA ARG A 8 -1.49 -1.73 7.38
C ARG A 8 -2.79 -2.48 7.67
N LEU A 9 -3.68 -2.50 6.68
CA LEU A 9 -4.88 -3.34 6.66
C LEU A 9 -4.82 -4.21 5.42
N VAL A 10 -4.88 -5.54 5.60
CA VAL A 10 -4.85 -6.50 4.50
C VAL A 10 -6.16 -7.30 4.52
N LEU A 11 -6.83 -7.34 3.38
CA LEU A 11 -8.06 -8.05 3.14
C LEU A 11 -7.79 -9.13 2.09
N SER A 12 -8.12 -10.37 2.43
CA SER A 12 -8.03 -11.52 1.52
C SER A 12 -9.42 -12.00 1.13
N GLY A 13 -9.62 -12.32 -0.15
CA GLY A 13 -10.82 -12.92 -0.70
C GLY A 13 -10.48 -14.09 -1.64
N ARG A 14 -11.50 -14.65 -2.31
CA ARG A 14 -11.40 -15.78 -3.26
C ARG A 14 -10.45 -15.46 -4.44
N GLY A 15 -9.14 -15.64 -4.25
CA GLY A 15 -8.11 -15.40 -5.28
C GLY A 15 -7.68 -13.95 -5.49
N HIS A 16 -8.23 -13.01 -4.69
CA HIS A 16 -7.93 -11.59 -4.77
C HIS A 16 -7.55 -11.05 -3.39
N GLY A 17 -6.80 -9.96 -3.38
CA GLY A 17 -6.31 -9.38 -2.15
C GLY A 17 -6.20 -7.87 -2.27
N THR A 18 -6.55 -7.17 -1.20
CA THR A 18 -6.38 -5.71 -1.12
C THR A 18 -5.60 -5.37 0.13
N ALA A 19 -4.61 -4.50 0.00
CA ALA A 19 -3.95 -3.89 1.15
C ALA A 19 -4.08 -2.37 1.09
N LEU A 20 -4.35 -1.78 2.24
CA LEU A 20 -4.27 -0.34 2.47
C LEU A 20 -3.15 -0.07 3.46
N LEU A 21 -2.20 0.78 3.07
CA LEU A 21 -1.15 1.29 3.93
C LEU A 21 -1.36 2.79 4.13
N SER A 22 -1.44 3.24 5.38
CA SER A 22 -1.59 4.67 5.72
C SER A 22 -0.38 5.15 6.50
N SER A 23 0.13 6.34 6.17
CA SER A 23 1.31 6.93 6.82
C SER A 23 0.91 8.08 7.73
N ALA A 24 1.35 8.03 8.98
CA ALA A 24 1.32 9.17 9.90
C ALA A 24 2.63 9.98 9.89
N ALA A 25 3.61 9.56 9.07
CA ALA A 25 4.93 10.18 9.03
C ALA A 25 5.00 11.42 8.12
N ASP A 26 5.82 12.39 8.50
CA ASP A 26 6.11 13.60 7.69
C ASP A 26 7.10 13.36 6.54
N ARG A 27 7.57 12.12 6.36
CA ARG A 27 8.48 11.72 5.29
C ARG A 27 7.98 10.46 4.62
N THR A 28 8.23 10.35 3.33
CA THR A 28 7.97 9.13 2.54
C THR A 28 8.59 7.91 3.21
N GLN A 29 7.81 6.84 3.31
CA GLN A 29 8.22 5.56 3.89
C GLN A 29 8.26 4.47 2.82
N ARG A 30 9.08 3.45 3.06
CA ARG A 30 9.04 2.17 2.34
C ARG A 30 8.46 1.11 3.25
N ALA A 31 7.63 0.24 2.70
CA ALA A 31 7.01 -0.87 3.42
C ALA A 31 6.93 -2.08 2.50
N GLN A 32 6.89 -3.27 3.10
CA GLN A 32 6.55 -4.50 2.38
C GLN A 32 5.16 -4.95 2.77
N VAL A 33 4.42 -5.50 1.81
CA VAL A 33 3.11 -6.10 2.06
C VAL A 33 2.91 -7.34 1.19
N SER A 34 2.50 -8.44 1.82
CA SER A 34 2.07 -9.64 1.11
C SER A 34 0.56 -9.53 0.85
N VAL A 35 0.16 -9.70 -0.41
CA VAL A 35 -1.24 -9.63 -0.83
C VAL A 35 -1.54 -10.91 -1.59
N ALA A 36 -2.46 -11.70 -1.07
CA ALA A 36 -2.86 -12.97 -1.69
C ALA A 36 -3.53 -12.72 -3.06
N GLY A 37 -3.26 -13.61 -4.01
CA GLY A 37 -3.80 -13.57 -5.36
C GLY A 37 -2.74 -13.94 -6.38
N ASN A 38 -3.18 -14.44 -7.53
CA ASN A 38 -2.28 -14.93 -8.58
C ASN A 38 -2.00 -13.90 -9.67
N ASP A 39 -2.81 -12.84 -9.74
CA ASP A 39 -2.68 -11.76 -10.71
C ASP A 39 -1.64 -10.73 -10.28
N SER A 40 -1.07 -9.99 -11.22
CA SER A 40 -0.11 -8.91 -10.95
C SER A 40 -0.71 -7.88 -9.97
N ALA A 41 0.04 -7.57 -8.90
CA ALA A 41 -0.39 -6.57 -7.93
C ALA A 41 -0.29 -5.17 -8.54
N ARG A 42 -1.38 -4.41 -8.50
CA ARG A 42 -1.40 -2.98 -8.84
C ARG A 42 -1.21 -2.14 -7.59
N VAL A 43 -0.19 -1.28 -7.59
CA VAL A 43 0.15 -0.39 -6.48
C VAL A 43 -0.21 1.04 -6.86
N MET A 44 -1.00 1.72 -6.03
CA MET A 44 -1.46 3.08 -6.26
C MET A 44 -1.16 3.93 -5.03
N SER A 45 -0.30 4.93 -5.17
CA SER A 45 0.12 5.79 -4.06
C SER A 45 -0.54 7.17 -4.16
N TYR A 46 -1.12 7.61 -3.06
CA TYR A 46 -1.88 8.85 -2.94
C TYR A 46 -1.23 9.79 -1.92
N ASP A 47 -1.26 11.09 -2.20
CA ASP A 47 -0.83 12.11 -1.25
C ASP A 47 -1.89 12.38 -0.16
N MET A 48 -1.55 13.25 0.81
CA MET A 48 -2.45 13.63 1.91
C MET A 48 -3.77 14.28 1.47
N LYS A 49 -3.88 14.71 0.20
CA LYS A 49 -5.12 15.28 -0.37
C LYS A 49 -5.94 14.22 -1.12
N GLY A 50 -5.49 12.97 -1.13
CA GLY A 50 -6.11 11.88 -1.87
C GLY A 50 -5.84 11.94 -3.38
N ARG A 51 -4.84 12.70 -3.84
CA ARG A 51 -4.47 12.72 -5.26
C ARG A 51 -3.55 11.55 -5.57
N LEU A 52 -3.86 10.81 -6.63
CA LEU A 52 -2.99 9.74 -7.14
C LEU A 52 -1.70 10.35 -7.67
N VAL A 53 -0.56 9.95 -7.10
CA VAL A 53 0.78 10.45 -7.47
C VAL A 53 1.56 9.40 -8.26
N ARG A 54 1.37 8.11 -7.96
CA ARG A 54 2.14 7.02 -8.56
C ARG A 54 1.30 5.77 -8.75
N VAL A 55 1.53 5.09 -9.87
CA VAL A 55 0.98 3.76 -10.16
C VAL A 55 2.14 2.85 -10.57
N ASP A 56 2.23 1.68 -9.96
CA ASP A 56 3.17 0.62 -10.31
C ASP A 56 2.45 -0.73 -10.39
N SER A 57 3.16 -1.74 -10.92
CA SER A 57 2.72 -3.14 -10.89
C SER A 57 3.86 -4.05 -10.44
N SER A 58 3.52 -5.19 -9.84
CA SER A 58 4.49 -6.20 -9.42
C SER A 58 3.89 -7.60 -9.41
N ASP A 59 4.63 -8.56 -9.95
CA ASP A 59 4.24 -9.97 -9.91
C ASP A 59 4.70 -10.67 -8.62
N ALA A 60 5.55 -10.02 -7.81
CA ALA A 60 6.12 -10.60 -6.59
C ALA A 60 5.09 -10.73 -5.46
N GLU A 61 4.95 -11.91 -4.86
CA GLU A 61 3.98 -12.20 -3.78
C GLU A 61 4.03 -11.17 -2.64
N THR A 62 5.23 -10.76 -2.26
CA THR A 62 5.48 -9.64 -1.33
C THR A 62 5.94 -8.42 -2.10
N VAL A 63 5.16 -7.35 -2.02
CA VAL A 63 5.36 -6.12 -2.79
C VAL A 63 6.02 -5.07 -1.91
N GLU A 64 7.15 -4.52 -2.35
CA GLU A 64 7.70 -3.28 -1.78
C GLU A 64 6.88 -2.09 -2.28
N VAL A 65 6.39 -1.28 -1.35
CA VAL A 65 5.57 -0.11 -1.64
C VAL A 65 6.13 1.14 -1.00
N ILE A 66 5.95 2.25 -1.70
CA ILE A 66 6.19 3.59 -1.17
C ILE A 66 4.88 4.10 -0.58
N VAL A 67 4.92 4.65 0.63
CA VAL A 67 3.80 5.38 1.24
C VAL A 67 4.24 6.82 1.46
N LEU A 68 3.59 7.74 0.75
CA LEU A 68 3.95 9.16 0.82
C LEU A 68 3.73 9.73 2.22
N ALA A 69 4.46 10.80 2.53
CA ALA A 69 4.28 11.54 3.78
C ALA A 69 2.79 11.90 3.96
N ARG A 70 2.22 11.50 5.11
CA ARG A 70 0.80 11.72 5.47
C ARG A 70 -0.22 11.21 4.44
N GLY A 71 0.20 10.36 3.50
CA GLY A 71 -0.61 9.79 2.44
C GLY A 71 -0.94 8.33 2.68
N PHE A 72 -1.40 7.66 1.64
CA PHE A 72 -1.73 6.24 1.69
C PHE A 72 -1.43 5.53 0.37
N THR A 73 -1.28 4.22 0.42
CA THR A 73 -1.04 3.38 -0.75
C THR A 73 -2.00 2.20 -0.74
N LEU A 74 -2.66 1.99 -1.88
CA LEU A 74 -3.53 0.85 -2.13
C LEU A 74 -2.78 -0.18 -2.98
N VAL A 75 -2.80 -1.43 -2.57
CA VAL A 75 -2.31 -2.57 -3.34
C VAL A 75 -3.48 -3.48 -3.63
N ARG A 76 -3.66 -3.91 -4.89
CA ARG A 76 -4.73 -4.82 -5.27
C ARG A 76 -4.22 -5.92 -6.19
N ARG A 77 -4.61 -7.15 -5.89
CA ARG A 77 -4.62 -8.31 -6.80
C ARG A 77 -6.08 -8.70 -7.05
#